data_AF-A0A9Y4N5T5-F1
#
_entry.id   AF-A0A9Y4N5T5-F1
#
_cell.length_a   1.000
_cell.length_b   1.000
_cell.length_c   1.000
_cell.angle_alpha   90.00
_cell.angle_beta   90.00
_cell.angle_gamma   90.00
#
_symmetry.space_group_name_H-M   'P 1'
#
loop_
_entity.id
_entity.type
_entity.pdbx_description
1 polymer ?
#
loop_
_entity_poly.entity_id
_entity_poly.type
_entity_poly.pdbx_seq_one_letter_code
_entity_poly.pdbx_strand_id
1 'polypeptide(L)' 'MVKDITVVDTNYTEYALVLKHKVFHREYTQVALYGRAQRVKNEVIQKFKNFAVSRGFPRESILTPPPADNCPPSTSTSG' A
#
# COMPACT_ATOMS: atom_id res chain seq x y z
N MET A 1 -17.74 7.72 -10.26
CA MET A 1 -16.48 7.01 -9.93
C MET A 1 -16.46 6.82 -8.43
N VAL A 2 -16.54 5.58 -7.94
CA VAL A 2 -16.43 5.28 -6.51
C VAL A 2 -14.97 4.98 -6.18
N LYS A 3 -14.45 5.58 -5.12
CA LYS A 3 -13.10 5.34 -4.59
C LYS A 3 -13.20 5.33 -3.07
N ASP A 4 -13.31 4.13 -2.52
CA ASP A 4 -13.28 3.93 -1.08
C ASP A 4 -11.90 3.50 -0.66
N ILE A 5 -11.38 4.14 0.39
CA ILE A 5 -10.08 3.82 0.97
C ILE A 5 -10.29 3.61 2.45
N THR A 6 -10.03 2.39 2.90
CA THR A 6 -10.07 2.02 4.31
C THR A 6 -8.64 1.85 4.81
N VAL A 7 -8.30 2.56 5.88
CA VAL A 7 -7.09 2.27 6.64
C VAL A 7 -7.36 1.04 7.49
N VAL A 8 -6.71 -0.06 7.17
CA VAL A 8 -6.91 -1.36 7.82
C VAL A 8 -6.13 -1.42 9.12
N ASP A 9 -4.90 -0.92 9.09
CA ASP A 9 -3.98 -0.98 10.23
C ASP A 9 -2.88 0.09 10.02
N THR A 10 -2.52 0.79 11.08
CA THR A 10 -1.55 1.90 11.03
C THR A 10 -1.12 2.23 12.45
N ASN A 11 0.13 2.66 12.61
CA ASN A 11 0.59 3.33 13.84
C ASN A 11 0.74 4.84 13.66
N TYR A 12 0.35 5.38 12.50
CA TYR A 12 0.42 6.78 12.08
C TYR A 12 1.82 7.39 11.99
N THR A 13 2.82 6.77 12.60
CA THR A 13 4.19 7.25 12.70
C THR A 13 5.15 6.54 11.75
N GLU A 14 4.91 5.28 11.39
CA GLU A 14 5.83 4.48 10.57
C GLU A 14 5.18 3.96 9.29
N TYR A 15 3.93 3.48 9.34
CA TYR A 15 3.28 2.86 8.19
C TYR A 15 1.75 2.99 8.21
N ALA A 16 1.13 2.73 7.07
CA ALA A 16 -0.30 2.49 6.93
C ALA A 16 -0.58 1.38 5.91
N LEU A 17 -1.34 0.36 6.32
CA LEU A 17 -1.91 -0.67 5.47
C LEU A 17 -3.32 -0.24 5.05
N VAL A 18 -3.57 -0.17 3.74
CA VAL A 18 -4.85 0.31 3.21
C VAL A 18 -5.48 -0.69 2.25
N LEU A 19 -6.80 -0.81 2.33
CA LEU A 19 -7.65 -1.47 1.36
C LEU A 19 -8.33 -0.40 0.51
N LYS A 20 -8.23 -0.52 -0.82
CA LYS A 20 -8.86 0.40 -1.76
C LYS A 20 -9.85 -0.38 -2.60
N HIS A 21 -11.06 0.15 -2.67
CA HIS A 21 -12.08 -0.32 -3.58
C HIS A 21 -12.35 0.80 -4.61
N LYS A 22 -12.26 0.47 -5.90
CA LYS A 22 -12.42 1.43 -6.98
C LYS A 22 -13.33 0.87 -8.05
N VAL A 23 -14.30 1.68 -8.47
CA VAL A 23 -15.16 1.39 -9.63
C VAL A 23 -14.81 2.38 -10.74
N PHE A 24 -14.10 1.89 -11.75
CA PHE A 24 -13.70 2.67 -12.94
C PHE A 24 -13.62 1.76 -14.18
N HIS A 25 -14.69 1.71 -14.98
CA HIS A 25 -14.92 0.78 -16.10
C HIS A 25 -14.96 -0.72 -15.73
N ARG A 26 -14.21 -1.13 -14.71
CA ARG A 26 -14.34 -2.39 -13.98
C ARG A 26 -14.15 -2.13 -12.48
N GLU A 27 -14.55 -3.11 -11.68
CA GLU A 27 -14.36 -3.09 -10.23
C GLU A 27 -12.96 -3.59 -9.89
N TYR A 28 -12.28 -2.89 -8.98
CA TYR A 28 -10.94 -3.23 -8.54
C TYR A 28 -10.84 -3.16 -7.03
N THR A 29 -10.21 -4.19 -6.48
CA THR A 29 -9.69 -4.17 -5.12
C THR A 29 -8.17 -4.07 -5.16
N GLN A 30 -7.60 -3.22 -4.32
CA GLN A 30 -6.15 -3.07 -4.17
C GLN A 30 -5.81 -3.03 -2.68
N VAL A 31 -4.76 -3.76 -2.29
CA VAL A 31 -4.12 -3.61 -0.97
C VAL A 31 -2.81 -2.86 -1.19
N ALA A 32 -2.53 -1.86 -0.36
CA ALA A 32 -1.27 -1.12 -0.43
C ALA A 32 -0.68 -0.91 0.97
N LEU A 33 0.64 -0.97 1.07
CA LEU A 33 1.41 -0.63 2.26
C LEU A 33 2.17 0.67 1.98
N TYR A 34 1.93 1.69 2.79
CA TYR A 34 2.67 2.94 2.79
C TYR A 34 3.62 2.97 3.98
N GLY A 35 4.88 3.35 3.74
CA GLY A 35 5.87 3.61 4.79
C GLY A 35 6.26 5.08 4.83
N ARG A 36 6.59 5.61 6.01
CA ARG A 36 7.22 6.93 6.16
C ARG A 36 8.70 6.93 5.76
N ALA A 37 9.33 5.77 5.85
CA ALA A 37 10.68 5.51 5.35
C ALA A 37 10.63 4.57 4.15
N GLN A 38 11.69 4.59 3.32
CA GLN A 38 11.82 3.72 2.15
C GLN A 38 11.89 2.23 2.52
N ARG A 39 12.44 1.91 3.70
CA ARG A 39 12.48 0.56 4.26
C ARG A 39 11.46 0.45 5.39
N VAL A 40 10.63 -0.59 5.33
CA VAL A 40 9.64 -0.91 6.36
C VAL A 40 10.07 -2.19 7.08
N LYS A 41 9.76 -2.31 8.37
CA LYS A 41 10.08 -3.50 9.17
C LYS A 41 9.48 -4.77 8.55
N ASN A 42 10.21 -5.88 8.61
CA ASN A 42 9.76 -7.15 8.01
C ASN A 42 8.42 -7.62 8.59
N GLU A 43 8.17 -7.42 9.88
CA GLU A 43 6.91 -7.75 10.54
C GLU A 43 5.69 -7.07 9.89
N VAL A 44 5.82 -5.80 9.50
CA VAL A 44 4.77 -5.03 8.83
C VAL A 44 4.59 -5.53 7.40
N ILE A 45 5.68 -5.88 6.71
CA ILE A 45 5.61 -6.50 5.37
C ILE A 45 4.87 -7.84 5.43
N GLN A 46 5.14 -8.67 6.43
CA GLN A 46 4.41 -9.93 6.63
C GLN A 46 2.93 -9.69 6.93
N LYS A 47 2.60 -8.68 7.75
CA LYS A 47 1.21 -8.27 7.99
C LYS A 47 0.50 -7.89 6.69
N PHE A 48 1.14 -7.08 5.83
CA PHE A 48 0.63 -6.74 4.50
C PHE A 48 0.40 -7.97 3.62
N LYS A 49 1.38 -8.87 3.53
CA LYS A 49 1.27 -10.11 2.72
C LYS A 49 0.15 -11.02 3.21
N ASN A 50 0.06 -11.24 4.52
CA ASN A 50 -0.97 -12.08 5.12
C ASN A 50 -2.37 -11.48 4.93
N PHE A 51 -2.51 -10.15 5.09
CA PHE A 51 -3.78 -9.47 4.83
C PHE A 51 -4.18 -9.53 3.35
N ALA A 52 -3.25 -9.32 2.41
CA ALA A 52 -3.57 -9.44 1.00
C ALA A 52 -4.03 -10.87 0.63
N VAL A 53 -3.36 -11.91 1.13
CA VAL A 53 -3.81 -13.30 0.94
C VAL A 53 -5.20 -13.53 1.54
N SER A 54 -5.50 -13.02 2.74
CA SER A 54 -6.82 -13.19 3.36
C SER A 54 -7.95 -12.44 2.61
N ARG A 55 -7.60 -11.44 1.79
CA ARG A 55 -8.51 -10.77 0.85
C ARG A 55 -8.63 -11.48 -0.51
N GLY A 56 -8.01 -12.65 -0.67
CA GLY A 56 -8.10 -13.47 -1.87
C GLY A 56 -7.07 -13.14 -2.95
N PHE A 57 -6.05 -12.32 -2.66
CA PHE A 57 -4.99 -12.06 -3.62
C PHE A 57 -4.06 -13.27 -3.74
N PRO A 58 -3.73 -13.73 -4.96
CA PRO A 58 -2.75 -14.78 -5.16
C PRO A 58 -1.36 -14.26 -4.78
N ARG A 59 -0.50 -15.14 -4.22
CA ARG A 59 0.78 -14.75 -3.61
C ARG A 59 1.70 -14.04 -4.60
N GLU A 60 1.70 -14.50 -5.85
CA GLU A 60 2.46 -13.95 -6.98
C GLU A 60 2.03 -12.53 -7.38
N SER A 61 0.81 -12.10 -7.01
CA SER A 61 0.35 -10.72 -7.23
C SER A 61 0.77 -9.74 -6.14
N ILE A 62 1.34 -10.23 -5.03
CA ILE A 62 1.71 -9.42 -3.87
C ILE A 62 3.19 -9.04 -3.98
N LEU A 63 3.42 -7.82 -4.47
CA LEU A 63 4.76 -7.34 -4.77
C LEU A 63 5.31 -6.42 -3.67
N THR A 64 6.60 -6.57 -3.37
CA THR A 64 7.40 -5.63 -2.56
C THR A 64 8.60 -5.21 -3.39
N PRO A 65 8.45 -4.19 -4.26
CA PRO A 65 9.52 -3.79 -5.17
C PRO A 65 10.72 -3.21 -4.40
N PRO A 66 11.93 -3.28 -4.96
CA PRO A 66 13.07 -2.55 -4.43
C PRO A 66 12.84 -1.03 -4.52
N PRO A 67 13.61 -0.23 -3.78
CA PRO A 67 13.69 1.22 -3.96
C PRO A 67 13.71 1.63 -5.44
N ALA A 68 12.86 2.60 -5.81
CA ALA A 68 12.84 3.15 -7.16
C ALA A 68 13.80 4.36 -7.22
N ASP A 69 14.94 4.20 -7.89
CA ASP A 69 15.96 5.26 -7.98
C ASP A 69 15.53 6.41 -8.92
N ASN A 70 14.66 6.12 -9.90
CA ASN A 70 14.27 7.06 -10.96
C ASN A 70 12.90 7.73 -10.74
N CYS A 71 12.34 7.67 -9.53
CA CYS A 71 11.05 8.27 -9.21
C CYS A 71 11.17 9.10 -7.92
N PRO A 72 11.76 10.30 -7.99
CA PRO A 72 11.93 11.14 -6.81
C PRO A 72 10.56 11.58 -6.27
N PRO A 73 10.42 11.75 -4.94
CA PRO A 73 9.22 12.35 -4.38
C PRO A 73 9.04 13.76 -4.98
N SER A 74 7.81 14.11 -5.33
CA SER A 74 7.48 15.46 -5.80
C SER A 74 7.91 16.46 -4.74
N THR A 75 8.86 17.34 -5.08
CA THR A 75 9.30 18.43 -4.21
C THR A 75 8.12 19.37 -4.00
N SER A 76 7.45 19.26 -2.86
CA SER A 76 6.57 20.31 -2.38
C SER A 76 7.48 21.37 -1.77
N THR A 77 7.92 22.32 -2.58
CA THR A 77 8.44 23.58 -2.08
C THR A 77 7.25 24.34 -1.49
N SER A 78 6.92 24.04 -0.23
CA SER A 78 6.10 24.94 0.58
C SER A 78 7.01 26.09 1.00
N GLY A 79 6.85 27.24 0.34
CA GLY A 79 7.36 28.53 0.83
C GLY A 79 6.60 28.99 2.07
#